data_AF-A0AAD2FGL3-F1
#
_entry.id   AF-A0AAD2FGL3-F1
#
_cell.length_a   1.000
_cell.length_b   1.000
_cell.length_c   1.000
_cell.angle_alpha   90.00
_cell.angle_beta   90.00
_cell.angle_gamma   90.00
#
_symmetry.space_group_name_H-M   'P 1'
#
loop_
_entity.id
_entity.type
_entity.pdbx_description
1 polymer ?
#
loop_
_entity_poly.entity_id
_entity_poly.type
_entity_poly.pdbx_seq_one_letter_code
_entity_poly.pdbx_strand_id
1 'polypeptide(L)' 'MVQTKFNAGMTCGGCSGAVERILNKVDGVTSVVTNVEAKSVVVDHDESVTADFLLEKLLKWSNATGKEVSLA' A
#
# COMPACT_ATOMS: atom_id res chain seq x y z
N MET A 1 -1.77 -17.25 3.14
CA MET A 1 -1.23 -15.95 3.61
C MET A 1 -0.14 -15.52 2.65
N VAL A 2 -0.38 -14.43 1.93
CA VAL A 2 0.48 -13.91 0.87
C VAL A 2 0.99 -12.55 1.31
N GLN A 3 2.27 -12.29 1.06
CA GLN A 3 2.89 -11.01 1.32
C GLN A 3 3.21 -10.32 0.00
N THR A 4 2.74 -9.08 -0.16
CA THR A 4 3.03 -8.25 -1.33
C THR A 4 3.73 -6.97 -0.89
N LYS A 5 4.79 -6.60 -1.62
CA LYS A 5 5.55 -5.37 -1.40
C LYS A 5 5.28 -4.35 -2.50
N PHE A 6 5.08 -3.10 -2.10
CA PHE A 6 4.94 -1.96 -3.00
C PHE A 6 6.01 -0.92 -2.69
N ASN A 7 6.49 -0.23 -3.72
CA ASN A 7 7.24 1.02 -3.58
C ASN A 7 6.25 2.17 -3.66
N ALA A 8 6.22 3.02 -2.64
CA ALA A 8 5.33 4.17 -2.59
C ALA A 8 6.14 5.42 -2.24
N GLY A 9 5.96 6.49 -3.03
CA GLY A 9 6.61 7.80 -2.86
C GLY A 9 6.13 8.58 -1.64
N MET A 10 6.02 7.94 -0.48
CA MET A 10 5.64 8.54 0.80
C MET A 10 6.79 9.42 1.27
N THR A 11 6.54 10.73 1.40
CA THR A 11 7.57 11.71 1.82
C THR A 11 7.32 12.28 3.21
N CYS A 12 6.24 11.87 3.88
CA CYS A 12 5.94 12.26 5.26
C CYS A 12 5.10 11.19 5.95
N GLY A 13 5.05 11.23 7.29
CA GLY A 13 4.24 10.30 8.10
C GLY A 13 2.73 10.37 7.79
N GLY A 14 2.24 11.51 7.29
CA GLY A 14 0.86 11.63 6.80
C GLY A 14 0.59 10.80 5.54
N CYS A 15 1.59 10.65 4.67
CA CYS A 15 1.46 9.83 3.46
C CYS A 15 1.45 8.34 3.80
N SER A 16 2.32 7.90 4.70
CA SER A 16 2.32 6.52 5.16
C SER A 16 1.04 6.15 5.90
N GLY A 17 0.58 7.00 6.81
CA GLY A 17 -0.69 6.77 7.50
C GLY A 17 -1.90 6.73 6.56
N ALA A 18 -1.87 7.46 5.45
CA ALA A 18 -2.94 7.39 4.43
C ALA A 18 -2.92 6.04 3.69
N VAL A 19 -1.74 5.60 3.25
CA VAL A 19 -1.55 4.30 2.58
C VAL A 19 -1.97 3.14 3.48
N GLU A 20 -1.53 3.15 4.74
CA GLU A 20 -1.93 2.16 5.74
C GLU A 20 -3.46 2.10 5.92
N ARG A 21 -4.12 3.26 6.03
CA ARG A 21 -5.58 3.33 6.19
C ARG A 21 -6.35 2.82 4.98
N ILE A 22 -5.83 2.99 3.77
CA ILE A 22 -6.48 2.51 2.55
C ILE A 22 -6.40 0.99 2.46
N LEU A 23 -5.22 0.44 2.73
CA LEU A 23 -4.95 -0.99 2.65
C LEU A 23 -5.63 -1.77 3.78
N ASN A 24 -5.63 -1.25 5.01
CA ASN A 24 -6.35 -1.87 6.13
C ASN A 24 -7.88 -1.90 5.96
N LYS A 25 -8.43 -1.15 5.00
CA LYS A 25 -9.87 -1.20 4.65
C LYS A 25 -10.21 -2.27 3.62
N VAL A 26 -9.21 -2.91 3.04
CA VAL A 26 -9.42 -3.99 2.08
C VAL A 26 -9.74 -5.26 2.84
N ASP A 27 -10.87 -5.87 2.51
CA ASP A 27 -11.26 -7.16 3.05
C ASP A 27 -10.24 -8.24 2.62
N GLY A 28 -9.75 -9.02 3.58
CA GLY A 28 -8.66 -9.97 3.39
C GLY A 28 -7.25 -9.41 3.58
N VAL A 29 -7.08 -8.12 3.90
CA VAL A 29 -5.78 -7.61 4.41
C VAL A 29 -5.71 -7.85 5.91
N THR A 30 -4.61 -8.45 6.36
CA THR A 30 -4.39 -8.82 7.77
C THR A 30 -3.35 -7.93 8.45
N SER A 31 -2.37 -7.44 7.70
CA SER A 31 -1.34 -6.54 8.22
C SER A 31 -0.81 -5.62 7.13
N VAL A 32 -0.45 -4.40 7.52
CA VAL A 32 0.17 -3.40 6.64
C VAL A 32 1.31 -2.74 7.40
N VAL A 33 2.51 -2.77 6.82
CA VAL A 33 3.70 -2.14 7.38
C VAL A 33 4.24 -1.13 6.38
N THR A 34 4.27 0.14 6.76
CA THR A 34 4.85 1.21 5.95
C THR A 34 6.27 1.55 6.41
N ASN A 35 7.15 1.86 5.45
CA ASN A 35 8.47 2.38 5.72
C ASN A 35 8.71 3.63 4.86
N VAL A 36 8.71 4.80 5.51
CA VAL A 36 8.90 6.10 4.86
C VAL A 36 10.35 6.29 4.41
N GLU A 37 11.32 5.84 5.20
CA GLU A 37 12.76 5.92 4.88
C GLU A 37 13.09 5.08 3.64
N ALA A 38 12.59 3.85 3.61
CA ALA A 38 12.78 2.91 2.50
C ALA A 38 11.74 3.10 1.38
N LYS A 39 10.83 4.07 1.48
CA LYS A 39 9.75 4.35 0.51
C LYS A 39 9.01 3.09 0.06
N SER A 40 8.74 2.19 1.01
CA SER A 40 8.14 0.89 0.72
C SER A 40 7.01 0.56 1.67
N VAL A 41 6.13 -0.31 1.21
CA VAL A 41 5.00 -0.84 1.97
C VAL A 41 4.98 -2.34 1.81
N VAL A 42 4.71 -3.04 2.89
CA VAL A 42 4.52 -4.49 2.90
C VAL A 42 3.10 -4.76 3.38
N VAL A 43 2.39 -5.61 2.66
CA VAL A 43 0.99 -5.95 2.92
C VAL A 43 0.88 -7.45 3.03
N ASP A 44 0.39 -7.93 4.17
CA ASP A 44 0.00 -9.33 4.35
C ASP A 44 -1.50 -9.46 4.12
N HIS A 45 -1.87 -10.34 3.19
CA HIS A 45 -3.25 -10.54 2.77
C HIS A 45 -3.56 -12.00 2.45
N ASP A 46 -4.85 -12.30 2.35
CA ASP A 46 -5.35 -13.60 1.92
C ASP A 46 -5.10 -13.84 0.42
N GLU A 47 -5.11 -15.11 0.00
CA GLU A 47 -4.95 -15.51 -1.41
C GLU A 47 -6.12 -15.04 -2.30
N SER A 48 -7.25 -14.65 -1.70
CA SER A 48 -8.38 -14.04 -2.39
C SER A 48 -8.09 -12.61 -2.87
N VAL A 49 -7.12 -11.93 -2.28
CA VAL A 49 -6.73 -10.57 -2.63
C VAL A 49 -5.52 -10.62 -3.55
N THR A 50 -5.60 -9.94 -4.69
CA THR A 50 -4.50 -9.88 -5.66
C THR A 50 -3.65 -8.62 -5.48
N ALA A 51 -2.38 -8.73 -5.84
CA ALA A 51 -1.45 -7.60 -5.88
C ALA A 51 -1.97 -6.44 -6.74
N ASP A 52 -2.58 -6.74 -7.89
CA ASP A 52 -3.19 -5.76 -8.80
C ASP A 52 -4.37 -5.00 -8.15
N PHE A 53 -5.19 -5.70 -7.37
CA PHE A 53 -6.31 -5.07 -6.66
C PHE A 53 -5.80 -4.07 -5.61
N LEU A 54 -4.78 -4.45 -4.84
CA LEU A 54 -4.14 -3.57 -3.87
C LEU A 54 -3.47 -2.38 -4.57
N LEU A 55 -2.78 -2.63 -5.69
CA LEU A 55 -2.18 -1.58 -6.51
C LEU A 55 -3.23 -0.58 -7.00
N GLU A 56 -4.40 -1.03 -7.48
CA GLU A 56 -5.47 -0.14 -7.93
C GLU A 56 -5.94 0.81 -6.81
N LYS A 57 -6.06 0.30 -5.57
CA LYS A 57 -6.42 1.15 -4.41
C LYS A 57 -5.34 2.19 -4.13
N LEU A 58 -4.06 1.81 -4.22
CA LEU A 58 -2.95 2.73 -4.02
C LEU A 58 -2.82 3.74 -5.16
N LEU A 59 -3.11 3.35 -6.41
CA LEU A 59 -3.14 4.24 -7.57
C LEU A 59 -4.18 5.34 -7.40
N LYS A 60 -5.34 5.04 -6.81
CA LYS A 60 -6.35 6.08 -6.50
C LYS A 60 -5.82 7.15 -5.55
N TRP A 61 -5.06 6.75 -4.53
CA TRP A 61 -4.40 7.68 -3.61
C TRP A 61 -3.23 8.42 -4.24
N SER A 62 -2.43 7.72 -5.03
CA SER A 62 -1.32 8.26 -5.82
C SER A 62 -1.78 9.40 -6.73
N ASN A 63 -2.86 9.20 -7.49
CA ASN A 63 -3.43 10.22 -8.37
C ASN A 63 -3.97 11.43 -7.60
N ALA A 64 -4.55 11.23 -6.41
CA ALA A 64 -5.05 12.31 -5.57
C ALA A 64 -3.93 13.15 -4.92
N THR A 65 -2.74 12.56 -4.72
CA THR A 65 -1.61 13.19 -4.01
C THR A 65 -0.43 13.54 -4.91
N GLY A 66 -0.47 13.13 -6.18
CA GLY A 66 0.62 13.32 -7.15
C GLY A 66 1.85 12.46 -6.87
N LYS A 67 1.69 11.32 -6.20
CA LYS A 67 2.80 10.45 -5.74
C LYS A 67 2.85 9.16 -6.53
N GLU A 68 4.04 8.64 -6.83
CA GLU A 68 4.17 7.38 -7.55
C GLU A 68 4.03 6.18 -6.62
N VAL A 69 3.33 5.14 -7.10
CA VAL A 69 3.26 3.83 -6.46
C VAL A 69 3.47 2.75 -7.52
N SER A 70 4.33 1.78 -7.23
CA SER A 70 4.62 0.64 -8.09
C SER A 70 4.78 -0.64 -7.27
N LEU A 71 4.62 -1.78 -7.92
CA LEU A 71 4.99 -3.08 -7.37
C LEU A 71 6.52 -3.16 -7.24
N ALA A 72 6.99 -3.67 -6.10
CA ALA A 72 8.41 -3.78 -5.76
C ALA A 72 9.00 -5.13 -6.14
#